data_AF-A0A960KIW2-F1
#
_entry.id   AF-A0A960KIW2-F1
#
_cell.length_a   1.000
_cell.length_b   1.000
_cell.length_c   1.000
_cell.angle_alpha   90.00
_cell.angle_beta   90.00
_cell.angle_gamma   90.00
#
_symmetry.space_group_name_H-M   'P 1'
#
loop_
_entity.id
_entity.type
_entity.pdbx_description
1 polymer ?
#
loop_
_entity_poly.entity_id
_entity_poly.type
_entity_poly.pdbx_seq_one_letter_code
_entity_poly.pdbx_strand_id
1 'polypeptide(L)'
;MFVLFLLLTVIGMGPIYANRRMLGVDSVGLFLVLSFFLGSIFSVMLLLTLGHVSFAFGPRPAVIILFLLAALSFAWLVFQVKTWTAVKTLASEWCSWRGHALYVWICFSLFFAACVLINQKYFFTNWDHFSFWLTDAKLIYEGGELRHDLNVITKYHYTSFYPLHAVLCYWFMGRLAEQYASLFTLAYGFCGTVIAFSALRQCSSVTRSLGAALLIIMNVCLVANHYLLFTMYAEIIFAAMVAFFVYLLWQEFDPQTESARMAFAVLDLVAMCLLKPTNRYYALVLCALWWSYRNPHWRSALKAKWWPAMASITWAGVVWGTHAFYRARHFSTVEAKEVLVTAKEVEWKQYVGYLEEMTMYLGHHLLVPILVIGVVLVLVLTRRRMPARSGFMVLGLLVLPFLNVLHWILLLNTLQTGSLLRYVTTVFYAFPMLLGFSQIRIPTHGFRAWLTHLFPSIATIIGVGLVFFWFPPEMPSHNGSYLSARWQKPFVVRAQAVREAIGEGSLMLVSVLETGKISNEQYDGYCINYYLSDHVTGGTYREHLEDFPARLRSVAPDYVFVTKPHAELAAYFGMADEQDALFRVHLGEQLTFERVALNTEGFYDDP
;
A
#
# COMPACT_ATOMS: atom_id res chain seq x y z
N MET A 1 -12.02 10.03 8.34
CA MET A 1 -10.68 10.21 7.70
C MET A 1 -9.82 11.32 8.29
N PHE A 2 -10.06 12.61 8.04
CA PHE A 2 -9.11 13.69 8.41
C PHE A 2 -8.61 13.61 9.87
N VAL A 3 -9.51 13.35 10.83
CA VAL A 3 -9.17 13.16 12.25
C VAL A 3 -8.14 12.04 12.47
N LEU A 4 -8.26 10.90 11.78
CA LEU A 4 -7.30 9.78 11.89
C LEU A 4 -5.92 10.20 11.38
N PHE A 5 -5.83 10.87 10.22
CA PHE A 5 -4.53 11.29 9.67
C PHE A 5 -3.87 12.35 10.56
N LEU A 6 -4.66 13.29 11.11
CA LEU A 6 -4.18 14.26 12.10
C LEU A 6 -3.68 13.55 13.38
N LEU A 7 -4.43 12.58 13.89
CA LEU A 7 -4.08 11.82 15.09
C LEU A 7 -2.78 11.04 14.92
N LEU A 8 -2.62 10.32 13.81
CA LEU A 8 -1.37 9.63 13.45
C LEU A 8 -0.20 10.60 13.33
N THR A 9 -0.43 11.80 12.77
CA THR A 9 0.61 12.85 12.72
C THR A 9 1.02 13.29 14.13
N VAL A 10 0.05 13.58 15.03
CA VAL A 10 0.34 13.98 16.41
C VAL A 10 1.09 12.89 17.18
N ILE A 11 0.75 11.61 16.99
CA ILE A 11 1.47 10.47 17.59
C ILE A 11 2.97 10.50 17.21
N GLY A 12 3.32 10.82 15.96
CA GLY A 12 4.72 10.93 15.55
C GLY A 12 5.46 12.22 15.96
N MET A 13 4.74 13.32 16.28
CA MET A 13 5.38 14.63 16.51
C MET A 13 6.42 14.62 17.65
N GLY A 14 6.13 13.96 18.78
CA GLY A 14 7.05 13.88 19.91
C GLY A 14 8.38 13.19 19.56
N PRO A 15 8.36 11.94 19.06
CA PRO A 15 9.55 11.23 18.58
C PRO A 15 10.33 11.99 17.48
N ILE A 16 9.65 12.59 16.51
CA ILE A 16 10.30 13.37 15.45
C ILE A 16 10.96 14.63 16.01
N TYR A 17 10.27 15.40 16.86
CA TYR A 17 10.82 16.64 17.42
C TYR A 17 12.05 16.37 18.29
N ALA A 18 12.02 15.33 19.13
CA ALA A 18 13.15 14.93 19.96
C ALA A 18 14.39 14.57 19.11
N ASN A 19 14.19 13.97 17.93
CA ASN A 19 15.26 13.52 17.04
C ASN A 19 15.50 14.44 15.84
N ARG A 20 14.91 15.65 15.83
CA ARG A 20 14.85 16.51 14.62
C ARG A 20 16.21 16.84 13.98
N ARG A 21 17.27 16.96 14.78
CA ARG A 21 18.65 17.18 14.30
C ARG A 21 19.20 15.96 13.56
N MET A 22 19.09 14.78 14.17
CA MET A 22 19.54 13.49 13.62
C MET A 22 18.78 13.11 12.34
N LEU A 23 17.47 13.38 12.33
CA LEU A 23 16.57 13.22 11.20
C LEU A 23 16.70 14.34 10.16
N GLY A 24 17.52 15.37 10.42
CA GLY A 24 17.73 16.44 9.45
C GLY A 24 16.50 17.30 9.17
N VAL A 25 15.53 17.39 10.07
CA VAL A 25 14.28 18.13 9.83
C VAL A 25 14.57 19.64 9.78
N ASP A 26 14.49 20.19 8.57
CA ASP A 26 14.79 21.59 8.23
C ASP A 26 13.55 22.39 7.79
N SER A 27 12.38 21.76 7.76
CA SER A 27 11.15 22.31 7.21
C SER A 27 9.90 21.64 7.79
N VAL A 28 8.79 22.39 7.89
CA VAL A 28 7.52 21.89 8.48
C VAL A 28 6.90 20.78 7.65
N GLY A 29 6.97 20.87 6.32
CA GLY A 29 6.48 19.81 5.46
C GLY A 29 7.16 18.47 5.78
N LEU A 30 8.49 18.47 5.93
CA LEU A 30 9.25 17.27 6.31
C LEU A 30 8.94 16.83 7.75
N PHE A 31 8.78 17.77 8.69
CA PHE A 31 8.36 17.47 10.07
C PHE A 31 7.01 16.73 10.10
N LEU A 32 6.00 17.26 9.41
CA LEU A 32 4.65 16.68 9.37
C LEU A 32 4.63 15.34 8.63
N VAL A 33 5.34 15.22 7.49
CA VAL A 33 5.44 13.96 6.74
C VAL A 33 6.11 12.86 7.56
N LEU A 34 7.26 13.14 8.18
CA LEU A 34 7.91 12.12 9.03
C LEU A 34 7.09 11.79 10.28
N SER A 35 6.32 12.76 10.81
CA SER A 35 5.42 12.53 11.94
C SER A 35 4.23 11.65 11.56
N PHE A 36 3.60 11.88 10.40
CA PHE A 36 2.56 10.98 9.88
C PHE A 36 3.12 9.59 9.57
N PHE A 37 4.28 9.52 8.89
CA PHE A 37 4.91 8.26 8.47
C PHE A 37 5.26 7.37 9.67
N LEU A 38 6.06 7.89 10.63
CA LEU A 38 6.39 7.12 11.82
C LEU A 38 5.19 6.93 12.75
N GLY A 39 4.31 7.92 12.88
CA GLY A 39 3.11 7.80 13.71
C GLY A 39 2.17 6.69 13.22
N SER A 40 2.04 6.51 11.90
CA SER A 40 1.32 5.39 11.29
C SER A 40 1.97 4.04 11.64
N ILE A 41 3.29 3.91 11.41
CA ILE A 41 4.04 2.68 11.72
C ILE A 41 3.97 2.34 13.21
N PHE A 42 4.25 3.28 14.11
CA PHE A 42 4.20 3.07 15.56
C PHE A 42 2.82 2.65 16.05
N SER A 43 1.76 3.33 15.58
CA SER A 43 0.37 3.03 15.98
C SER A 43 -0.02 1.60 15.60
N VAL A 44 0.32 1.19 14.38
CA VAL A 44 0.03 -0.13 13.85
C VAL A 44 0.91 -1.21 14.50
N MET A 45 2.19 -0.94 14.78
CA MET A 45 3.04 -1.88 15.52
C MET A 45 2.55 -2.09 16.96
N LEU A 46 2.04 -1.05 17.64
CA LEU A 46 1.46 -1.20 18.97
C LEU A 46 0.20 -2.06 18.92
N LEU A 47 -0.75 -1.76 18.03
CA LEU A 47 -1.97 -2.56 17.88
C LEU A 47 -1.63 -4.01 17.50
N LEU A 48 -0.70 -4.23 16.57
CA LEU A 48 -0.26 -5.58 16.24
C LEU A 48 0.32 -6.31 17.47
N THR A 49 1.13 -5.62 18.29
CA THR A 49 1.72 -6.19 19.51
C THR A 49 0.67 -6.50 20.59
N LEU A 50 -0.30 -5.61 20.80
CA LEU A 50 -1.39 -5.81 21.75
C LEU A 50 -2.25 -7.02 21.38
N GLY A 51 -2.55 -7.22 20.10
CA GLY A 51 -3.33 -8.38 19.66
C GLY A 51 -2.56 -9.70 19.71
N HIS A 52 -1.23 -9.66 19.59
CA HIS A 52 -0.38 -10.83 19.81
C HIS A 52 -0.32 -11.26 21.29
N VAL A 53 -0.70 -10.40 22.23
CA VAL A 53 -0.94 -10.76 23.64
C VAL A 53 -2.45 -10.93 23.94
N SER A 54 -3.26 -11.20 22.90
CA SER A 54 -4.70 -11.44 22.96
C SER A 54 -5.50 -10.32 23.65
N PHE A 55 -5.07 -9.06 23.49
CA PHE A 55 -5.88 -7.92 23.88
C PHE A 55 -6.96 -7.65 22.82
N ALA A 56 -8.22 -7.84 23.19
CA ALA A 56 -9.37 -7.51 22.36
C ALA A 56 -9.52 -5.99 22.19
N PHE A 57 -9.31 -5.48 20.98
CA PHE A 57 -9.45 -4.06 20.64
C PHE A 57 -10.54 -3.81 19.61
N GLY A 58 -11.79 -3.98 20.04
CA GLY A 58 -12.92 -3.39 19.32
C GLY A 58 -12.74 -1.87 19.10
N PRO A 59 -13.60 -1.26 18.26
CA PRO A 59 -13.45 0.14 17.81
C PRO A 59 -13.20 1.14 18.93
N ARG A 60 -13.88 0.99 20.08
CA ARG A 60 -13.75 1.90 21.23
C ARG A 60 -12.36 1.81 21.89
N PRO A 61 -11.88 0.65 22.39
CA PRO A 61 -10.50 0.50 22.87
C PRO A 61 -9.44 1.02 21.90
N ALA A 62 -9.50 0.65 20.62
CA ALA A 62 -8.48 1.05 19.64
C ALA A 62 -8.40 2.57 19.45
N VAL A 63 -9.56 3.23 19.30
CA VAL A 63 -9.63 4.70 19.16
C VAL A 63 -9.14 5.39 20.44
N ILE A 64 -9.51 4.89 21.62
CA ILE A 64 -9.03 5.42 22.91
C ILE A 64 -7.50 5.30 23.04
N ILE A 65 -6.92 4.15 22.66
CA ILE A 65 -5.46 3.94 22.67
C ILE A 65 -4.75 4.97 21.78
N LEU A 66 -5.26 5.25 20.57
CA LEU A 66 -4.67 6.26 19.69
C LEU A 66 -4.79 7.69 20.24
N PHE A 67 -5.92 8.04 20.88
CA PHE A 67 -6.05 9.33 21.56
C PHE A 67 -5.09 9.47 22.76
N LEU A 68 -4.87 8.40 23.53
CA LEU A 68 -3.89 8.37 24.61
C LEU A 68 -2.46 8.51 24.08
N LEU A 69 -2.09 7.80 23.01
CA LEU A 69 -0.78 7.96 22.36
C LEU A 69 -0.56 9.39 21.85
N ALA A 70 -1.57 9.99 21.23
CA ALA A 70 -1.49 11.37 20.73
C ALA A 70 -1.33 12.36 21.89
N ALA A 71 -2.08 12.20 22.98
CA ALA A 71 -1.95 13.02 24.18
C ALA A 71 -0.57 12.89 24.83
N LEU A 72 -0.03 11.66 24.94
CA LEU A 72 1.32 11.41 25.46
C LEU A 72 2.42 11.99 24.57
N SER A 73 2.31 11.84 23.25
CA SER A 73 3.29 12.40 22.29
C SER A 73 3.26 13.93 22.26
N PHE A 74 2.06 14.53 22.40
CA PHE A 74 1.90 15.97 22.52
C PHE A 74 2.41 16.51 23.87
N ALA A 75 2.14 15.83 24.99
CA ALA A 75 2.70 16.19 26.30
C ALA A 75 4.24 16.10 26.30
N TRP A 76 4.80 15.08 25.65
CA TRP A 76 6.25 14.97 25.44
C TRP A 76 6.80 16.09 24.56
N LEU A 77 6.11 16.45 23.47
CA LEU A 77 6.48 17.61 22.63
C LEU A 77 6.52 18.89 23.47
N VAL A 78 5.48 19.19 24.26
CA VAL A 78 5.43 20.35 25.16
C VAL A 78 6.57 20.32 26.18
N PHE A 79 6.86 19.16 26.79
CA PHE A 79 8.00 19.01 27.71
C PHE A 79 9.37 19.21 27.05
N GLN A 80 9.51 18.95 25.74
CA GLN A 80 10.74 19.19 24.98
C GLN A 80 10.86 20.64 24.48
N VAL A 81 9.74 21.36 24.28
CA VAL A 81 9.72 22.79 23.92
C VAL A 81 9.80 23.66 25.19
N LYS A 82 10.89 23.49 25.95
CA LYS A 82 11.09 24.09 27.30
C LYS A 82 11.16 25.62 27.38
N THR A 83 11.12 26.34 26.26
CA THR A 83 11.21 27.80 26.24
C THR A 83 10.35 28.44 25.15
N TRP A 84 9.82 29.63 25.43
CA TRP A 84 9.16 30.48 24.44
C TRP A 84 10.10 30.84 23.27
N THR A 85 11.41 30.86 23.51
CA THR A 85 12.44 31.00 22.48
C THR A 85 12.39 29.83 21.48
N ALA A 86 12.28 28.58 21.96
CA ALA A 86 12.12 27.42 21.08
C ALA A 86 10.79 27.43 20.30
N VAL A 87 9.70 27.94 20.90
CA VAL A 87 8.43 28.18 20.19
C VAL A 87 8.62 29.21 19.08
N LYS A 88 9.33 30.33 19.34
CA LYS A 88 9.63 31.34 18.33
C LYS A 88 10.55 30.82 17.22
N THR A 89 11.55 29.99 17.56
CA THR A 89 12.39 29.32 16.56
C THR A 89 11.53 28.43 15.67
N LEU A 90 10.70 27.55 16.24
CA LEU A 90 9.70 26.76 15.50
C LEU A 90 8.83 27.66 14.61
N ALA A 91 8.20 28.71 15.14
CA ALA A 91 7.37 29.62 14.35
C ALA A 91 8.15 30.29 13.19
N SER A 92 9.42 30.62 13.37
CA SER A 92 10.27 31.16 12.28
C SER A 92 10.64 30.10 11.24
N GLU A 93 10.87 28.84 11.65
CA GLU A 93 11.02 27.66 10.78
C GLU A 93 9.69 27.32 10.06
N TRP A 94 8.55 27.70 10.64
CA TRP A 94 7.22 27.57 10.03
C TRP A 94 6.92 28.66 9.00
N CYS A 95 7.52 29.84 9.11
CA CYS A 95 7.40 30.92 8.12
C CYS A 95 8.55 30.95 7.08
N SER A 96 9.51 30.02 7.12
CA SER A 96 10.69 30.01 6.24
C SER A 96 10.50 29.31 4.89
N TRP A 97 9.28 28.89 4.54
CA TRP A 97 8.94 28.32 3.22
C TRP A 97 9.21 29.35 2.10
N ARG A 98 10.39 29.27 1.46
CA ARG A 98 10.84 30.23 0.43
C ARG A 98 11.57 29.54 -0.72
N GLY A 99 11.45 30.13 -1.90
CA GLY A 99 12.17 29.69 -3.11
C GLY A 99 11.84 28.27 -3.59
N HIS A 100 12.83 27.62 -4.20
CA HIS A 100 12.68 26.34 -4.91
C HIS A 100 12.08 25.20 -4.06
N ALA A 101 12.31 25.18 -2.74
CA ALA A 101 11.75 24.13 -1.87
C ALA A 101 10.22 24.20 -1.79
N LEU A 102 9.65 25.36 -1.42
CA LEU A 102 8.20 25.59 -1.41
C LEU A 102 7.58 25.28 -2.77
N TYR A 103 8.24 25.72 -3.85
CA TYR A 103 7.77 25.48 -5.20
C TYR A 103 7.66 23.97 -5.54
N VAL A 104 8.65 23.15 -5.22
CA VAL A 104 8.57 21.68 -5.43
C VAL A 104 7.50 21.03 -4.53
N TRP A 105 7.33 21.53 -3.29
CA TRP A 105 6.24 21.09 -2.42
C TRP A 105 4.85 21.35 -3.04
N ILE A 106 4.66 22.47 -3.73
CA ILE A 106 3.42 22.75 -4.47
C ILE A 106 3.26 21.76 -5.63
N CYS A 107 4.31 21.49 -6.41
CA CYS A 107 4.28 20.49 -7.49
C CYS A 107 3.84 19.09 -7.00
N PHE A 108 4.42 18.60 -5.90
CA PHE A 108 4.00 17.32 -5.30
C PHE A 108 2.56 17.40 -4.76
N SER A 109 2.19 18.48 -4.09
CA SER A 109 0.85 18.64 -3.50
C SER A 109 -0.24 18.69 -4.56
N LEU A 110 0.00 19.34 -5.72
CA LEU A 110 -0.93 19.37 -6.84
C LEU A 110 -1.10 17.98 -7.49
N PHE A 111 -0.01 17.25 -7.69
CA PHE A 111 -0.06 15.88 -8.22
C PHE A 111 -0.85 14.95 -7.27
N PHE A 112 -0.52 14.94 -5.98
CA PHE A 112 -1.21 14.09 -5.02
C PHE A 112 -2.65 14.54 -4.74
N ALA A 113 -2.99 15.84 -4.85
CA ALA A 113 -4.36 16.32 -4.80
C ALA A 113 -5.19 15.79 -6.00
N ALA A 114 -4.64 15.81 -7.23
CA ALA A 114 -5.27 15.19 -8.37
C ALA A 114 -5.48 13.67 -8.15
N CYS A 115 -4.47 12.97 -7.63
CA CYS A 115 -4.58 11.56 -7.27
C CYS A 115 -5.68 11.29 -6.22
N VAL A 116 -5.82 12.12 -5.17
CA VAL A 116 -6.89 11.99 -4.18
C VAL A 116 -8.27 12.27 -4.78
N LEU A 117 -8.39 13.27 -5.67
CA LEU A 117 -9.65 13.57 -6.36
C LEU A 117 -10.08 12.43 -7.29
N ILE A 118 -9.14 11.80 -8.01
CA ILE A 118 -9.41 10.61 -8.82
C ILE A 118 -9.78 9.42 -7.93
N ASN A 119 -9.04 9.18 -6.85
CA ASN A 119 -9.35 8.11 -5.90
C ASN A 119 -10.79 8.21 -5.36
N GLN A 120 -11.25 9.42 -5.02
CA GLN A 120 -12.62 9.70 -4.55
C GLN A 120 -13.73 9.70 -5.62
N LYS A 121 -13.38 9.52 -6.90
CA LYS A 121 -14.31 9.51 -8.05
C LYS A 121 -14.33 8.17 -8.79
N TYR A 122 -13.18 7.49 -8.85
CA TYR A 122 -12.94 6.31 -9.66
C TYR A 122 -12.49 5.08 -8.88
N PHE A 123 -11.81 5.25 -7.73
CA PHE A 123 -11.27 4.09 -7.02
C PHE A 123 -12.35 3.43 -6.17
N PHE A 124 -13.18 2.65 -6.85
CA PHE A 124 -13.99 1.65 -6.21
C PHE A 124 -13.18 0.35 -6.06
N THR A 125 -13.22 -0.25 -4.87
CA THR A 125 -12.57 -1.53 -4.58
C THR A 125 -13.60 -2.65 -4.71
N ASN A 126 -13.43 -3.52 -5.72
CA ASN A 126 -14.28 -4.71 -5.83
C ASN A 126 -13.91 -5.67 -4.69
N TRP A 127 -14.87 -6.02 -3.83
CA TRP A 127 -14.79 -6.92 -2.65
C TRP A 127 -14.61 -8.40 -3.06
N ASP A 128 -13.79 -8.59 -4.10
CA ASP A 128 -13.70 -9.80 -4.91
C ASP A 128 -12.45 -9.91 -5.79
N HIS A 129 -11.90 -8.78 -6.23
CA HIS A 129 -10.57 -8.76 -6.83
C HIS A 129 -9.54 -8.63 -5.70
N PHE A 130 -9.78 -9.42 -4.64
CA PHE A 130 -9.28 -9.19 -3.30
C PHE A 130 -7.76 -9.34 -3.26
N SER A 131 -7.08 -8.27 -2.88
CA SER A 131 -5.87 -8.45 -2.10
C SER A 131 -6.29 -8.89 -0.69
N PHE A 132 -5.76 -10.03 -0.23
CA PHE A 132 -6.00 -10.63 1.08
C PHE A 132 -5.91 -9.65 2.28
N TRP A 133 -5.23 -8.51 2.10
CA TRP A 133 -5.16 -7.41 3.05
C TRP A 133 -6.51 -6.86 3.50
N LEU A 134 -7.44 -6.69 2.56
CA LEU A 134 -8.74 -6.10 2.85
C LEU A 134 -9.67 -7.12 3.54
N THR A 135 -9.55 -8.40 3.18
CA THR A 135 -10.25 -9.51 3.83
C THR A 135 -9.86 -9.63 5.29
N ASP A 136 -8.55 -9.53 5.60
CA ASP A 136 -8.06 -9.45 6.98
C ASP A 136 -8.61 -8.22 7.72
N ALA A 137 -8.51 -7.05 7.10
CA ALA A 137 -8.98 -5.80 7.70
C ALA A 137 -10.49 -5.82 8.02
N LYS A 138 -11.28 -6.51 7.20
CA LYS A 138 -12.70 -6.73 7.44
C LYS A 138 -12.94 -7.65 8.64
N LEU A 139 -12.26 -8.79 8.70
CA LEU A 139 -12.42 -9.77 9.78
C LEU A 139 -11.98 -9.20 11.14
N ILE A 140 -10.91 -8.40 11.19
CA ILE A 140 -10.50 -7.68 12.41
C ILE A 140 -11.50 -6.57 12.77
N TYR A 141 -12.05 -5.86 11.79
CA TYR A 141 -13.06 -4.83 12.03
C TYR A 141 -14.36 -5.39 12.63
N GLU A 142 -14.82 -6.54 12.13
CA GLU A 142 -16.04 -7.23 12.58
C GLU A 142 -15.84 -7.98 13.90
N GLY A 143 -14.71 -8.69 14.07
CA GLY A 143 -14.43 -9.48 15.27
C GLY A 143 -13.85 -8.69 16.45
N GLY A 144 -13.19 -7.55 16.20
CA GLY A 144 -12.54 -6.72 17.24
C GLY A 144 -11.22 -7.28 17.79
N GLU A 145 -10.70 -8.37 17.23
CA GLU A 145 -9.48 -9.06 17.66
C GLU A 145 -8.56 -9.34 16.45
N LEU A 146 -7.28 -9.64 16.69
CA LEU A 146 -6.44 -10.19 15.61
C LEU A 146 -6.83 -11.63 15.34
N ARG A 147 -6.82 -12.03 14.07
CA ARG A 147 -7.03 -13.42 13.68
C ARG A 147 -5.90 -14.29 14.21
N HIS A 148 -6.23 -15.24 15.08
CA HIS A 148 -5.26 -16.19 15.62
C HIS A 148 -4.87 -17.30 14.63
N ASP A 149 -5.84 -17.86 13.87
CA ASP A 149 -5.60 -19.09 13.07
C ASP A 149 -6.20 -19.10 11.63
N LEU A 150 -6.73 -17.98 11.12
CA LEU A 150 -7.46 -17.95 9.84
C LEU A 150 -6.55 -17.85 8.58
N ASN A 151 -6.06 -19.01 8.13
CA ASN A 151 -5.45 -19.22 6.81
C ASN A 151 -6.48 -19.05 5.67
N VAL A 152 -6.88 -17.80 5.38
CA VAL A 152 -7.78 -17.47 4.24
C VAL A 152 -7.19 -17.91 2.89
N ILE A 153 -5.86 -17.99 2.78
CA ILE A 153 -5.18 -18.73 1.73
C ILE A 153 -4.05 -19.53 2.40
N THR A 154 -4.17 -20.85 2.45
CA THR A 154 -3.16 -21.77 3.06
C THR A 154 -1.76 -21.63 2.45
N LYS A 155 -1.68 -21.11 1.23
CA LYS A 155 -0.45 -20.88 0.46
C LYS A 155 0.35 -19.63 0.88
N TYR A 156 -0.29 -18.63 1.49
CA TYR A 156 0.31 -17.32 1.74
C TYR A 156 0.13 -16.83 3.18
N HIS A 157 1.14 -17.07 4.01
CA HIS A 157 1.25 -16.42 5.32
C HIS A 157 1.58 -14.93 5.16
N TYR A 158 0.95 -14.08 5.98
CA TYR A 158 1.24 -12.65 6.12
C TYR A 158 0.88 -12.19 7.54
N THR A 159 1.20 -10.94 7.90
CA THR A 159 0.77 -10.36 9.18
C THR A 159 -0.23 -9.23 8.95
N SER A 160 -1.09 -8.97 9.94
CA SER A 160 -2.13 -7.93 9.87
C SER A 160 -1.60 -6.49 9.92
N PHE A 161 -0.30 -6.26 9.75
CA PHE A 161 0.31 -4.92 9.77
C PHE A 161 -0.32 -3.94 8.77
N TYR A 162 -0.38 -4.29 7.48
CA TYR A 162 -1.07 -3.42 6.51
C TYR A 162 -2.59 -3.42 6.71
N PRO A 163 -3.26 -4.57 6.91
CA PRO A 163 -4.68 -4.65 7.27
C PRO A 163 -5.11 -3.68 8.37
N LEU A 164 -4.34 -3.57 9.46
CA LEU A 164 -4.64 -2.66 10.57
C LEU A 164 -4.76 -1.18 10.15
N HIS A 165 -4.10 -0.73 9.07
CA HIS A 165 -4.31 0.62 8.53
C HIS A 165 -5.75 0.80 7.99
N ALA A 166 -6.27 -0.22 7.30
CA ALA A 166 -7.65 -0.22 6.82
C ALA A 166 -8.66 -0.44 7.98
N VAL A 167 -8.35 -1.29 8.96
CA VAL A 167 -9.16 -1.43 10.19
C VAL A 167 -9.32 -0.07 10.89
N LEU A 168 -8.23 0.69 11.05
CA LEU A 168 -8.28 2.03 11.62
C LEU A 168 -9.13 3.00 10.80
N CYS A 169 -9.08 2.93 9.47
CA CYS A 169 -10.02 3.67 8.60
C CYS A 169 -11.47 3.31 8.95
N TYR A 170 -11.80 2.01 8.99
CA TYR A 170 -13.17 1.54 9.19
C TYR A 170 -13.72 1.91 10.57
N TRP A 171 -12.96 1.74 11.65
CA TRP A 171 -13.36 2.17 12.99
C TRP A 171 -13.56 3.69 13.10
N PHE A 172 -12.74 4.51 12.44
CA PHE A 172 -12.93 5.98 12.40
C PHE A 172 -14.04 6.45 11.46
N MET A 173 -14.53 5.59 10.56
CA MET A 173 -15.64 5.89 9.65
C MET A 173 -16.98 5.26 10.12
N GLY A 174 -16.95 4.36 11.11
CA GLY A 174 -18.11 3.60 11.58
C GLY A 174 -18.64 2.55 10.60
N ARG A 175 -17.90 2.29 9.51
CA ARG A 175 -18.30 1.38 8.41
C ARG A 175 -17.08 0.99 7.58
N LEU A 176 -17.17 -0.15 6.88
CA LEU A 176 -16.25 -0.50 5.80
C LEU A 176 -16.32 0.58 4.71
N ALA A 177 -15.17 1.09 4.28
CA ALA A 177 -15.08 2.19 3.31
C ALA A 177 -13.74 2.16 2.57
N GLU A 178 -13.61 1.21 1.64
CA GLU A 178 -12.33 0.77 1.08
C GLU A 178 -11.60 1.87 0.28
N GLN A 179 -12.33 2.76 -0.41
CA GLN A 179 -11.73 3.96 -1.03
C GLN A 179 -10.93 4.78 -0.02
N TYR A 180 -11.43 4.93 1.20
CA TYR A 180 -10.76 5.71 2.23
C TYR A 180 -9.61 4.95 2.90
N ALA A 181 -9.64 3.62 2.92
CA ALA A 181 -8.48 2.82 3.30
C ALA A 181 -7.34 3.00 2.29
N SER A 182 -7.64 3.04 0.99
CA SER A 182 -6.63 3.25 -0.06
C SER A 182 -5.93 4.61 -0.02
N LEU A 183 -6.50 5.62 0.66
CA LEU A 183 -5.82 6.88 0.96
C LEU A 183 -4.53 6.69 1.77
N PHE A 184 -4.37 5.58 2.51
CA PHE A 184 -3.08 5.25 3.12
C PHE A 184 -2.00 4.96 2.07
N THR A 185 -2.33 4.28 0.97
CA THR A 185 -1.39 4.04 -0.15
C THR A 185 -0.92 5.38 -0.74
N LEU A 186 -1.84 6.30 -1.02
CA LEU A 186 -1.51 7.66 -1.49
C LEU A 186 -0.68 8.45 -0.45
N ALA A 187 -1.04 8.37 0.83
CA ALA A 187 -0.30 9.06 1.89
C ALA A 187 1.13 8.53 2.06
N TYR A 188 1.34 7.21 2.01
CA TYR A 188 2.67 6.62 2.00
C TYR A 188 3.46 6.97 0.72
N GLY A 189 2.81 7.02 -0.44
CA GLY A 189 3.43 7.49 -1.68
C GLY A 189 3.90 8.95 -1.61
N PHE A 190 3.09 9.83 -1.01
CA PHE A 190 3.47 11.21 -0.74
C PHE A 190 4.64 11.29 0.26
N CYS A 191 4.62 10.48 1.32
CA CYS A 191 5.71 10.40 2.29
C CYS A 191 7.02 9.94 1.64
N GLY A 192 7.01 8.84 0.88
CA GLY A 192 8.17 8.34 0.14
C GLY A 192 8.73 9.38 -0.84
N THR A 193 7.85 10.08 -1.55
CA THR A 193 8.19 11.19 -2.46
C THR A 193 8.92 12.32 -1.73
N VAL A 194 8.38 12.80 -0.61
CA VAL A 194 8.97 13.89 0.18
C VAL A 194 10.28 13.46 0.85
N ILE A 195 10.33 12.27 1.44
CA ILE A 195 11.54 11.73 2.11
C ILE A 195 12.69 11.60 1.10
N ALA A 196 12.40 11.05 -0.08
CA ALA A 196 13.38 10.95 -1.17
C ALA A 196 13.88 12.31 -1.66
N PHE A 197 12.98 13.29 -1.87
CA PHE A 197 13.38 14.65 -2.26
C PHE A 197 14.24 15.33 -1.18
N SER A 198 13.93 15.10 0.10
CA SER A 198 14.68 15.66 1.23
C SER A 198 16.11 15.10 1.35
N ALA A 199 16.41 13.91 0.82
CA ALA A 199 17.80 13.45 0.72
C ALA A 199 18.65 14.32 -0.22
N LEU A 200 18.03 14.87 -1.27
CA LEU A 200 18.71 15.68 -2.29
C LEU A 200 18.97 17.14 -1.84
N ARG A 201 18.65 17.50 -0.59
CA ARG A 201 18.75 18.88 -0.09
C ARG A 201 20.14 19.52 -0.19
N GLN A 202 21.21 18.72 -0.06
CA GLN A 202 22.61 19.15 -0.18
C GLN A 202 23.07 19.33 -1.64
N CYS A 203 22.25 18.93 -2.62
CA CYS A 203 22.60 18.97 -4.04
C CYS A 203 22.30 20.34 -4.68
N SER A 204 22.81 20.57 -5.90
CA SER A 204 22.47 21.78 -6.66
C SER A 204 20.97 21.84 -6.97
N SER A 205 20.42 23.03 -7.12
CA SER A 205 19.00 23.23 -7.46
C SER A 205 18.59 22.47 -8.72
N VAL A 206 19.49 22.32 -9.71
CA VAL A 206 19.21 21.55 -10.93
C VAL A 206 19.10 20.04 -10.62
N THR A 207 20.01 19.48 -9.82
CA THR A 207 19.92 18.07 -9.38
C THR A 207 18.64 17.82 -8.58
N ARG A 208 18.26 18.75 -7.70
CA ARG A 208 16.99 18.70 -6.94
C ARG A 208 15.76 18.76 -7.87
N SER A 209 15.79 19.62 -8.87
CA SER A 209 14.72 19.76 -9.88
C SER A 209 14.54 18.47 -10.70
N LEU A 210 15.66 17.86 -11.12
CA LEU A 210 15.65 16.58 -11.82
C LEU A 210 15.13 15.45 -10.93
N GLY A 211 15.57 15.39 -9.67
CA GLY A 211 15.07 14.41 -8.70
C GLY A 211 13.57 14.56 -8.43
N ALA A 212 13.06 15.78 -8.29
CA ALA A 212 11.63 16.05 -8.16
C ALA A 212 10.84 15.63 -9.41
N ALA A 213 11.33 15.95 -10.61
CA ALA A 213 10.71 15.52 -11.86
C ALA A 213 10.69 13.99 -12.00
N LEU A 214 11.79 13.31 -11.68
CA LEU A 214 11.85 11.84 -11.65
C LEU A 214 10.89 11.25 -10.62
N LEU A 215 10.77 11.83 -9.42
CA LEU A 215 9.81 11.36 -8.42
C LEU A 215 8.36 11.48 -8.90
N ILE A 216 8.00 12.56 -9.60
CA ILE A 216 6.66 12.68 -10.21
C ILE A 216 6.47 11.64 -11.31
N ILE A 217 7.46 11.44 -12.19
CA ILE A 217 7.42 10.41 -13.25
C ILE A 217 7.28 9.00 -12.65
N MET A 218 8.01 8.68 -11.58
CA MET A 218 7.88 7.39 -10.88
C MET A 218 6.48 7.21 -10.31
N ASN A 219 5.87 8.26 -9.73
CA ASN A 219 4.47 8.20 -9.30
C ASN A 219 3.50 8.00 -10.49
N VAL A 220 3.72 8.63 -11.64
CA VAL A 220 2.93 8.38 -12.86
C VAL A 220 3.06 6.92 -13.32
N CYS A 221 4.27 6.33 -13.27
CA CYS A 221 4.46 4.91 -13.54
C CYS A 221 3.71 4.00 -12.55
N LEU A 222 3.53 4.44 -11.30
CA LEU A 222 2.73 3.73 -10.27
C LEU A 222 1.22 3.95 -10.42
N VAL A 223 0.77 4.98 -11.15
CA VAL A 223 -0.62 5.05 -11.62
C VAL A 223 -0.81 4.10 -12.81
N ALA A 224 0.08 4.14 -13.81
CA ALA A 224 -0.03 3.32 -15.02
C ALA A 224 0.08 1.81 -14.75
N ASN A 225 0.94 1.40 -13.81
CA ASN A 225 1.15 0.00 -13.46
C ASN A 225 0.10 -0.46 -12.43
N HIS A 226 -0.95 -1.13 -12.91
CA HIS A 226 -2.00 -1.77 -12.09
C HIS A 226 -2.64 -0.83 -11.04
N TYR A 227 -2.63 0.48 -11.30
CA TYR A 227 -3.15 1.51 -10.39
C TYR A 227 -2.56 1.40 -8.97
N LEU A 228 -1.28 1.02 -8.84
CA LEU A 228 -0.57 0.78 -7.58
C LEU A 228 -0.69 1.90 -6.55
N LEU A 229 -0.80 3.18 -6.97
CA LEU A 229 -1.01 4.31 -6.06
C LEU A 229 -2.44 4.42 -5.51
N PHE A 230 -3.45 3.93 -6.25
CA PHE A 230 -4.86 3.97 -5.85
C PHE A 230 -5.32 2.69 -5.16
N THR A 231 -4.60 1.59 -5.36
CA THR A 231 -4.97 0.25 -4.87
C THR A 231 -4.41 -0.05 -3.48
N MET A 232 -4.96 -1.08 -2.85
CA MET A 232 -4.51 -1.57 -1.55
C MET A 232 -3.31 -2.51 -1.68
N TYR A 233 -2.19 -2.03 -2.24
CA TYR A 233 -0.96 -2.81 -2.38
C TYR A 233 0.19 -2.31 -1.48
N ALA A 234 0.72 -3.25 -0.70
CA ALA A 234 1.83 -3.06 0.24
C ALA A 234 3.11 -2.53 -0.43
N GLU A 235 3.29 -2.76 -1.73
CA GLU A 235 4.44 -2.34 -2.55
C GLU A 235 4.77 -0.84 -2.42
N ILE A 236 3.76 0.04 -2.37
CA ILE A 236 3.99 1.50 -2.20
C ILE A 236 4.52 1.83 -0.80
N ILE A 237 3.94 1.19 0.22
CA ILE A 237 4.33 1.36 1.62
C ILE A 237 5.75 0.84 1.81
N PHE A 238 6.06 -0.32 1.22
CA PHE A 238 7.39 -0.90 1.23
C PHE A 238 8.41 0.01 0.53
N ALA A 239 8.10 0.56 -0.64
CA ALA A 239 8.98 1.50 -1.34
C ALA A 239 9.20 2.80 -0.55
N ALA A 240 8.20 3.27 0.22
CA ALA A 240 8.33 4.42 1.11
C ALA A 240 9.21 4.10 2.33
N MET A 241 9.08 2.91 2.93
CA MET A 241 9.98 2.39 3.96
C MET A 241 11.42 2.30 3.43
N VAL A 242 11.65 1.72 2.26
CA VAL A 242 13.01 1.63 1.68
C VAL A 242 13.62 3.02 1.45
N ALA A 243 12.83 4.01 1.02
CA ALA A 243 13.30 5.40 0.94
C ALA A 243 13.61 6.01 2.32
N PHE A 244 12.83 5.70 3.36
CA PHE A 244 13.14 6.13 4.74
C PHE A 244 14.40 5.45 5.29
N PHE A 245 14.58 4.15 5.10
CA PHE A 245 15.80 3.44 5.45
C PHE A 245 17.04 4.05 4.78
N VAL A 246 16.98 4.29 3.46
CA VAL A 246 18.05 4.95 2.71
C VAL A 246 18.25 6.39 3.20
N TYR A 247 17.19 7.11 3.58
CA TYR A 247 17.28 8.47 4.11
C TYR A 247 18.01 8.52 5.46
N LEU A 248 17.73 7.57 6.36
CA LEU A 248 18.47 7.37 7.60
C LEU A 248 19.94 6.98 7.33
N LEU A 249 20.19 6.14 6.32
CA LEU A 249 21.55 5.75 5.92
C LEU A 249 22.36 6.92 5.33
N TRP A 250 21.69 7.84 4.63
CA TRP A 250 22.30 8.98 3.96
C TRP A 250 22.77 10.10 4.92
N GLN A 251 22.11 10.28 6.08
CA GLN A 251 22.50 11.36 7.00
C GLN A 251 23.93 11.17 7.54
N GLU A 252 24.64 12.27 7.80
CA GLU A 252 26.01 12.28 8.30
C GLU A 252 26.13 11.55 9.66
N PHE A 253 27.25 10.84 9.86
CA PHE A 253 27.47 10.04 11.06
C PHE A 253 27.76 10.93 12.28
N ASP A 254 26.97 10.76 13.35
CA ASP A 254 27.12 11.46 14.62
C ASP A 254 27.05 10.44 15.77
N PRO A 255 28.13 10.24 16.55
CA PRO A 255 28.14 9.34 17.70
C PRO A 255 27.06 9.61 18.76
N GLN A 256 26.57 10.84 18.87
CA GLN A 256 25.56 11.21 19.88
C GLN A 256 24.15 10.75 19.50
N THR A 257 23.87 10.59 18.20
CA THR A 257 22.51 10.29 17.70
C THR A 257 22.39 9.02 16.87
N GLU A 258 23.50 8.36 16.50
CA GLU A 258 23.48 7.09 15.75
C GLU A 258 22.67 5.99 16.46
N SER A 259 22.59 5.97 17.80
CA SER A 259 21.79 5.01 18.55
C SER A 259 20.27 5.16 18.31
N ALA A 260 19.77 6.39 18.33
CA ALA A 260 18.37 6.68 17.98
C ALA A 260 18.12 6.42 16.48
N ARG A 261 19.09 6.76 15.63
CA ARG A 261 19.02 6.50 14.18
C ARG A 261 18.91 5.01 13.88
N MET A 262 19.70 4.19 14.58
CA MET A 262 19.64 2.73 14.52
C MET A 262 18.28 2.21 15.01
N ALA A 263 17.72 2.77 16.08
CA ALA A 263 16.41 2.37 16.58
C ALA A 263 15.30 2.61 15.52
N PHE A 264 15.31 3.75 14.81
CA PHE A 264 14.39 3.98 13.69
C PHE A 264 14.64 3.05 12.50
N ALA A 265 15.91 2.77 12.15
CA ALA A 265 16.24 1.84 11.07
C ALA A 265 15.80 0.39 11.38
N VAL A 266 15.97 -0.05 12.63
CA VAL A 266 15.52 -1.37 13.10
C VAL A 266 14.00 -1.45 13.17
N LEU A 267 13.32 -0.40 13.65
CA LEU A 267 11.85 -0.30 13.62
C LEU A 267 11.30 -0.46 12.20
N ASP A 268 11.88 0.26 11.25
CA ASP A 268 11.50 0.24 9.83
C ASP A 268 11.75 -1.14 9.20
N LEU A 269 12.89 -1.79 9.49
CA LEU A 269 13.16 -3.17 9.07
C LEU A 269 12.18 -4.20 9.68
N VAL A 270 11.75 -4.01 10.94
CA VAL A 270 10.72 -4.87 11.55
C VAL A 270 9.37 -4.64 10.88
N ALA A 271 8.99 -3.38 10.63
CA ALA A 271 7.77 -3.03 9.90
C ALA A 271 7.77 -3.60 8.46
N MET A 272 8.91 -3.57 7.76
CA MET A 272 9.09 -4.25 6.47
C MET A 272 8.86 -5.76 6.55
N CYS A 273 9.45 -6.45 7.52
CA CYS A 273 9.28 -7.90 7.71
C CYS A 273 7.85 -8.29 8.07
N LEU A 274 7.16 -7.44 8.83
CA LEU A 274 5.73 -7.57 9.13
C LEU A 274 4.86 -7.37 7.89
N LEU A 275 5.23 -6.42 7.02
CA LEU A 275 4.45 -6.01 5.86
C LEU A 275 4.28 -7.13 4.81
N LYS A 276 5.28 -7.97 4.57
CA LYS A 276 5.18 -9.28 3.86
C LYS A 276 6.34 -10.17 4.33
N PRO A 277 6.16 -11.48 4.60
CA PRO A 277 7.28 -12.32 5.04
C PRO A 277 8.35 -12.55 3.96
N THR A 278 8.05 -12.32 2.67
CA THR A 278 9.07 -12.26 1.61
C THR A 278 10.01 -11.06 1.76
N ASN A 279 9.59 -9.97 2.39
CA ASN A 279 10.43 -8.80 2.66
C ASN A 279 11.59 -9.10 3.62
N ARG A 280 11.60 -10.25 4.32
CA ARG A 280 12.75 -10.66 5.16
C ARG A 280 14.06 -10.71 4.37
N TYR A 281 14.02 -11.08 3.09
CA TYR A 281 15.20 -11.10 2.22
C TYR A 281 15.67 -9.68 1.88
N TYR A 282 14.74 -8.74 1.74
CA TYR A 282 15.02 -7.32 1.55
C TYR A 282 15.64 -6.72 2.82
N ALA A 283 15.07 -7.01 3.99
CA ALA A 283 15.59 -6.57 5.27
C ALA A 283 17.04 -7.08 5.52
N LEU A 284 17.36 -8.32 5.12
CA LEU A 284 18.73 -8.85 5.18
C LEU A 284 19.71 -8.07 4.26
N VAL A 285 19.31 -7.73 3.04
CA VAL A 285 20.14 -6.91 2.13
C VAL A 285 20.28 -5.47 2.64
N LEU A 286 19.22 -4.89 3.22
CA LEU A 286 19.25 -3.56 3.83
C LEU A 286 20.13 -3.53 5.09
N CYS A 287 20.12 -4.57 5.93
CA CYS A 287 21.09 -4.76 7.01
C CYS A 287 22.53 -4.83 6.49
N ALA A 288 22.79 -5.58 5.42
CA ALA A 288 24.12 -5.68 4.81
C ALA A 288 24.59 -4.34 4.19
N LEU A 289 23.67 -3.58 3.58
CA LEU A 289 23.91 -2.22 3.10
C LEU A 289 24.25 -1.27 4.26
N TRP A 290 23.46 -1.27 5.33
CA TRP A 290 23.72 -0.45 6.51
C TRP A 290 25.09 -0.75 7.10
N TRP A 291 25.39 -2.03 7.29
CA TRP A 291 26.67 -2.50 7.83
C TRP A 291 27.87 -2.06 6.97
N SER A 292 27.82 -2.34 5.66
CA SER A 292 28.92 -2.02 4.74
C SER A 292 29.13 -0.51 4.52
N TYR A 293 28.06 0.29 4.59
CA TYR A 293 28.13 1.74 4.40
C TYR A 293 28.55 2.49 5.69
N ARG A 294 28.05 2.07 6.86
CA ARG A 294 28.37 2.70 8.17
C ARG A 294 29.70 2.22 8.78
N ASN A 295 30.08 0.94 8.65
CA ASN A 295 31.24 0.35 9.34
C ASN A 295 32.44 0.02 8.42
N PRO A 296 33.28 1.01 8.02
CA PRO A 296 34.55 0.73 7.34
C PRO A 296 35.58 0.00 8.23
N HIS A 297 35.36 -0.02 9.55
CA HIS A 297 36.26 -0.58 10.55
C HIS A 297 35.53 -1.57 11.48
N TRP A 298 34.82 -2.55 10.91
CA TRP A 298 34.02 -3.55 11.63
C TRP A 298 34.69 -4.17 12.88
N ARG A 299 36.02 -4.32 12.89
CA ARG A 299 36.80 -4.84 14.03
C ARG A 299 36.78 -3.96 15.29
N SER A 300 36.50 -2.65 15.18
CA SER A 300 36.29 -1.78 16.35
C SER A 300 34.82 -1.72 16.77
N ALA A 301 33.87 -1.82 15.83
CA ALA A 301 32.43 -1.87 16.12
C ALA A 301 32.07 -3.07 17.01
N LEU A 302 32.68 -4.24 16.78
CA LEU A 302 32.52 -5.44 17.63
C LEU A 302 32.94 -5.24 19.10
N LYS A 303 33.70 -4.18 19.42
CA LYS A 303 34.12 -3.84 20.79
C LYS A 303 33.24 -2.76 21.45
N ALA A 304 32.24 -2.23 20.74
CA ALA A 304 31.36 -1.20 21.27
C ALA A 304 30.31 -1.79 22.23
N LYS A 305 30.08 -1.15 23.39
CA LYS A 305 29.16 -1.65 24.43
C LYS A 305 27.70 -1.86 23.97
N TRP A 306 27.28 -1.22 22.87
CA TRP A 306 25.96 -1.40 22.28
C TRP A 306 25.83 -2.59 21.32
N TRP A 307 26.94 -3.21 20.91
CA TRP A 307 26.92 -4.34 19.96
C TRP A 307 26.08 -5.54 20.46
N PRO A 308 26.18 -5.99 21.74
CA PRO A 308 25.32 -7.05 22.25
C PRO A 308 23.83 -6.70 22.19
N ALA A 309 23.45 -5.45 22.53
CA ALA A 309 22.05 -5.02 22.47
C ALA A 309 21.52 -4.96 21.03
N MET A 310 22.33 -4.47 20.07
CA MET A 310 21.96 -4.50 18.66
C MET A 310 21.84 -5.93 18.11
N ALA A 311 22.79 -6.80 18.46
CA ALA A 311 22.72 -8.21 18.11
C ALA A 311 21.45 -8.83 18.71
N SER A 312 21.16 -8.61 19.99
CA SER A 312 19.97 -9.13 20.67
C SER A 312 18.66 -8.59 20.11
N ILE A 313 18.56 -7.31 19.71
CA ILE A 313 17.31 -6.76 19.14
C ILE A 313 17.12 -7.26 17.69
N THR A 314 18.18 -7.26 16.88
CA THR A 314 18.12 -7.82 15.51
C THR A 314 17.81 -9.32 15.56
N TRP A 315 18.45 -10.04 16.47
CA TRP A 315 18.19 -11.46 16.72
C TRP A 315 16.81 -11.69 17.31
N ALA A 316 16.28 -10.82 18.18
CA ALA A 316 14.90 -10.93 18.66
C ALA A 316 13.88 -10.71 17.53
N GLY A 317 14.11 -9.73 16.64
CA GLY A 317 13.27 -9.55 15.44
C GLY A 317 13.35 -10.76 14.48
N VAL A 318 14.54 -11.31 14.27
CA VAL A 318 14.75 -12.52 13.46
C VAL A 318 14.20 -13.78 14.12
N VAL A 319 14.33 -13.95 15.44
CA VAL A 319 13.81 -15.09 16.21
C VAL A 319 12.29 -15.01 16.32
N TRP A 320 11.72 -13.83 16.56
CA TRP A 320 10.26 -13.65 16.56
C TRP A 320 9.68 -13.84 15.16
N GLY A 321 10.32 -13.30 14.13
CA GLY A 321 9.97 -13.56 12.72
C GLY A 321 10.13 -15.03 12.32
N THR A 322 11.14 -15.74 12.83
CA THR A 322 11.31 -17.18 12.58
C THR A 322 10.41 -18.06 13.47
N HIS A 323 9.94 -17.58 14.62
CA HIS A 323 8.96 -18.25 15.48
C HIS A 323 7.53 -18.11 14.93
N ALA A 324 7.15 -16.93 14.43
CA ALA A 324 5.95 -16.74 13.63
C ALA A 324 6.00 -17.63 12.37
N PHE A 325 7.15 -17.70 11.70
CA PHE A 325 7.39 -18.63 10.60
C PHE A 325 7.40 -20.12 11.03
N TYR A 326 7.70 -20.44 12.30
CA TYR A 326 7.65 -21.82 12.80
C TYR A 326 6.21 -22.30 12.97
N ARG A 327 5.33 -21.46 13.57
CA ARG A 327 3.88 -21.71 13.58
C ARG A 327 3.33 -21.87 12.16
N ALA A 328 3.69 -20.95 11.26
CA ALA A 328 3.31 -21.02 9.85
C ALA A 328 3.79 -22.31 9.15
N ARG A 329 5.02 -22.77 9.45
CA ARG A 329 5.61 -23.95 8.79
C ARG A 329 4.89 -25.25 9.06
N HIS A 330 4.22 -25.42 10.21
CA HIS A 330 3.44 -26.63 10.48
C HIS A 330 2.24 -26.82 9.52
N PHE A 331 1.89 -25.80 8.71
CA PHE A 331 0.87 -25.89 7.67
C PHE A 331 1.40 -25.90 6.23
N SER A 332 2.70 -25.65 6.00
CA SER A 332 3.24 -25.39 4.63
C SER A 332 4.48 -26.20 4.23
N THR A 333 4.93 -27.19 5.03
CA THR A 333 6.12 -28.00 4.70
C THR A 333 5.94 -29.09 3.63
N VAL A 334 4.73 -29.27 3.08
CA VAL A 334 4.44 -30.26 2.03
C VAL A 334 4.76 -29.69 0.63
N GLU A 335 3.92 -28.76 0.12
CA GLU A 335 4.03 -28.22 -1.25
C GLU A 335 5.43 -27.67 -1.60
N ALA A 336 6.07 -26.95 -0.68
CA ALA A 336 7.37 -26.31 -0.93
C ALA A 336 8.51 -27.32 -1.17
N LYS A 337 8.29 -28.59 -0.82
CA LYS A 337 9.22 -29.69 -1.12
C LYS A 337 8.93 -30.31 -2.48
N GLU A 338 7.67 -30.32 -2.92
CA GLU A 338 7.21 -30.89 -4.18
C GLU A 338 7.59 -29.99 -5.37
N VAL A 339 7.37 -28.67 -5.27
CA VAL A 339 7.73 -27.70 -6.33
C VAL A 339 9.23 -27.73 -6.68
N LEU A 340 10.10 -27.92 -5.67
CA LEU A 340 11.55 -28.05 -5.86
C LEU A 340 11.99 -29.46 -6.32
N VAL A 341 11.08 -30.44 -6.34
CA VAL A 341 11.33 -31.80 -6.83
C VAL A 341 10.80 -31.96 -8.26
N THR A 342 9.65 -31.37 -8.61
CA THR A 342 9.15 -31.32 -10.01
C THR A 342 10.00 -30.43 -10.91
N ALA A 343 10.73 -29.45 -10.37
CA ALA A 343 11.71 -28.65 -11.10
C ALA A 343 12.87 -29.47 -11.75
N LYS A 344 12.98 -30.79 -11.49
CA LYS A 344 14.02 -31.66 -12.04
C LYS A 344 13.88 -31.99 -13.53
N GLU A 345 12.71 -31.79 -14.14
CA GLU A 345 12.46 -32.13 -15.56
C GLU A 345 12.31 -30.89 -16.46
N VAL A 346 12.57 -29.69 -15.93
CA VAL A 346 12.52 -28.42 -16.67
C VAL A 346 13.76 -28.29 -17.56
N GLU A 347 13.60 -28.46 -18.87
CA GLU A 347 14.70 -28.26 -19.83
C GLU A 347 15.28 -26.84 -19.75
N TRP A 348 16.60 -26.70 -19.91
CA TRP A 348 17.27 -25.39 -20.02
C TRP A 348 16.64 -24.47 -21.08
N LYS A 349 16.10 -25.04 -22.18
CA LYS A 349 15.38 -24.28 -23.21
C LYS A 349 14.16 -23.52 -22.66
N GLN A 350 13.46 -24.07 -21.67
CA GLN A 350 12.28 -23.45 -21.06
C GLN A 350 12.69 -22.22 -20.25
N TYR A 351 13.80 -22.29 -19.49
CA TYR A 351 14.38 -21.11 -18.83
C TYR A 351 14.83 -20.03 -19.83
N VAL A 352 15.43 -20.41 -20.96
CA VAL A 352 15.85 -19.44 -22.00
C VAL A 352 14.63 -18.76 -22.63
N GLY A 353 13.63 -19.51 -23.09
CA GLY A 353 12.41 -18.94 -23.68
C GLY A 353 11.62 -18.07 -22.69
N TYR A 354 11.55 -18.46 -21.42
CA TYR A 354 10.94 -17.65 -20.36
C TYR A 354 11.74 -16.37 -20.08
N LEU A 355 13.08 -16.40 -20.14
CA LEU A 355 13.91 -15.20 -20.02
C LEU A 355 13.69 -14.24 -21.21
N GLU A 356 13.49 -14.76 -22.43
CA GLU A 356 13.14 -13.97 -23.61
C GLU A 356 11.75 -13.34 -23.46
N GLU A 357 10.73 -14.13 -23.10
CA GLU A 357 9.36 -13.65 -22.83
C GLU A 357 9.35 -12.57 -21.74
N MET A 358 10.00 -12.83 -20.61
CA MET A 358 10.11 -11.87 -19.50
C MET A 358 10.87 -10.60 -19.92
N THR A 359 11.89 -10.70 -20.78
CA THR A 359 12.63 -9.53 -21.27
C THR A 359 11.78 -8.67 -22.21
N MET A 360 11.02 -9.29 -23.12
CA MET A 360 10.06 -8.59 -23.98
C MET A 360 8.96 -7.93 -23.14
N TYR A 361 8.35 -8.69 -22.22
CA TYR A 361 7.33 -8.22 -21.29
C TYR A 361 7.81 -6.98 -20.50
N LEU A 362 8.95 -7.08 -19.81
CA LEU A 362 9.53 -5.96 -19.06
C LEU A 362 9.87 -4.78 -19.99
N GLY A 363 10.33 -5.03 -21.22
CA GLY A 363 10.64 -4.00 -22.22
C GLY A 363 9.41 -3.22 -22.70
N HIS A 364 8.25 -3.88 -22.87
CA HIS A 364 7.00 -3.23 -23.27
C HIS A 364 6.42 -2.34 -22.16
N HIS A 365 6.65 -2.66 -20.89
CA HIS A 365 6.17 -1.85 -19.78
C HIS A 365 7.11 -0.68 -19.47
N LEU A 366 6.73 0.53 -19.96
CA LEU A 366 7.36 1.86 -19.79
C LEU A 366 8.11 2.10 -18.47
N LEU A 367 7.59 1.55 -17.38
CA LEU A 367 8.16 1.51 -16.04
C LEU A 367 9.62 1.01 -15.98
N VAL A 368 9.97 -0.04 -16.73
CA VAL A 368 11.32 -0.64 -16.70
C VAL A 368 12.31 0.14 -17.57
N PRO A 369 12.00 0.55 -18.82
CA PRO A 369 12.84 1.49 -19.56
C PRO A 369 13.15 2.78 -18.78
N ILE A 370 12.17 3.36 -18.07
CA ILE A 370 12.40 4.55 -17.23
C ILE A 370 13.37 4.26 -16.08
N LEU A 371 13.24 3.12 -15.41
CA LEU A 371 14.17 2.70 -14.36
C LEU A 371 15.58 2.48 -14.92
N VAL A 372 15.71 1.77 -16.05
CA VAL A 372 17.01 1.51 -16.71
C VAL A 372 17.66 2.81 -17.16
N ILE A 373 16.90 3.72 -17.79
CA ILE A 373 17.39 5.06 -18.18
C ILE A 373 17.83 5.85 -16.94
N GLY A 374 17.06 5.83 -15.84
CA GLY A 374 17.43 6.48 -14.59
C GLY A 374 18.73 5.95 -13.99
N VAL A 375 18.92 4.62 -14.00
CA VAL A 375 20.15 3.96 -13.53
C VAL A 375 21.34 4.28 -14.44
N VAL A 376 21.18 4.19 -15.75
CA VAL A 376 22.23 4.56 -16.72
C VAL A 376 22.60 6.03 -16.59
N LEU A 377 21.62 6.92 -16.41
CA LEU A 377 21.82 8.35 -16.20
C LEU A 377 22.62 8.61 -14.91
N VAL A 378 22.27 7.96 -13.79
CA VAL A 378 23.05 8.01 -12.53
C VAL A 378 24.48 7.51 -12.75
N LEU A 379 24.66 6.34 -13.39
CA LEU A 379 25.99 5.75 -13.62
C LEU A 379 26.87 6.61 -14.55
N VAL A 380 26.29 7.22 -15.59
CA VAL A 380 26.99 8.14 -16.50
C VAL A 380 27.36 9.46 -15.79
N LEU A 381 26.46 10.01 -14.97
CA LEU A 381 26.70 11.26 -14.24
C LEU A 381 27.61 11.10 -13.01
N THR A 382 27.85 9.87 -12.53
CA THR A 382 28.77 9.54 -11.43
C THR A 382 30.10 8.92 -11.88
N ARG A 383 30.24 8.59 -13.18
CA ARG A 383 31.25 7.70 -13.83
C ARG A 383 32.75 7.96 -13.56
N ARG A 384 33.12 9.01 -12.81
CA ARG A 384 34.53 9.37 -12.53
C ARG A 384 34.90 9.57 -11.06
N ARG A 385 33.95 9.62 -10.10
CA ARG A 385 34.26 10.03 -8.70
C ARG A 385 33.42 9.37 -7.59
N MET A 386 32.65 8.32 -7.88
CA MET A 386 31.82 7.67 -6.85
C MET A 386 32.67 6.93 -5.80
N PRO A 387 32.57 7.23 -4.49
CA PRO A 387 33.26 6.48 -3.44
C PRO A 387 32.76 5.03 -3.37
N ALA A 388 33.61 4.09 -2.96
CA ALA A 388 33.25 2.67 -2.88
C ALA A 388 31.97 2.40 -2.07
N ARG A 389 31.74 3.13 -0.96
CA ARG A 389 30.52 3.01 -0.14
C ARG A 389 29.25 3.40 -0.91
N SER A 390 29.31 4.49 -1.69
CA SER A 390 28.24 4.89 -2.60
C SER A 390 28.01 3.86 -3.71
N GLY A 391 29.08 3.26 -4.24
CA GLY A 391 29.00 2.15 -5.18
C GLY A 391 28.27 0.92 -4.62
N PHE A 392 28.60 0.51 -3.38
CA PHE A 392 27.85 -0.54 -2.68
C PHE A 392 26.37 -0.19 -2.49
N MET A 393 26.06 1.08 -2.18
CA MET A 393 24.68 1.52 -2.00
C MET A 393 23.86 1.50 -3.30
N VAL A 394 24.46 1.93 -4.42
CA VAL A 394 23.87 1.79 -5.76
C VAL A 394 23.65 0.31 -6.09
N LEU A 395 24.66 -0.54 -5.87
CA LEU A 395 24.58 -1.97 -6.16
C LEU A 395 23.47 -2.66 -5.35
N GLY A 396 23.37 -2.41 -4.04
CA GLY A 396 22.34 -3.02 -3.21
C GLY A 396 20.92 -2.60 -3.59
N LEU A 397 20.71 -1.32 -3.95
CA LEU A 397 19.41 -0.85 -4.47
C LEU A 397 19.04 -1.44 -5.84
N LEU A 398 20.02 -1.90 -6.63
CA LEU A 398 19.79 -2.67 -7.85
C LEU A 398 19.53 -4.17 -7.56
N VAL A 399 20.16 -4.73 -6.51
CA VAL A 399 19.93 -6.11 -6.09
C VAL A 399 18.52 -6.32 -5.52
N LEU A 400 17.96 -5.37 -4.78
CA LEU A 400 16.61 -5.48 -4.21
C LEU A 400 15.52 -5.84 -5.24
N PRO A 401 15.28 -5.09 -6.34
CA PRO A 401 14.29 -5.52 -7.34
C PRO A 401 14.70 -6.82 -8.05
N PHE A 402 16.00 -7.06 -8.24
CA PHE A 402 16.51 -8.28 -8.87
C PHE A 402 16.21 -9.55 -8.04
N LEU A 403 16.10 -9.49 -6.70
CA LEU A 403 15.70 -10.64 -5.89
C LEU A 403 14.32 -11.19 -6.30
N ASN A 404 13.34 -10.32 -6.54
CA ASN A 404 12.01 -10.74 -7.00
C ASN A 404 12.03 -11.25 -8.44
N VAL A 405 12.82 -10.63 -9.33
CA VAL A 405 13.01 -11.10 -10.72
C VAL A 405 13.65 -12.49 -10.75
N LEU A 406 14.71 -12.70 -9.97
CA LEU A 406 15.38 -14.00 -9.85
C LEU A 406 14.44 -15.07 -9.25
N HIS A 407 13.66 -14.71 -8.23
CA HIS A 407 12.65 -15.61 -7.66
C HIS A 407 11.57 -16.01 -8.69
N TRP A 408 11.19 -15.10 -9.59
CA TRP A 408 10.28 -15.38 -10.70
C TRP A 408 10.88 -16.28 -11.78
N ILE A 409 12.16 -16.06 -12.15
CA ILE A 409 12.88 -16.94 -13.09
C ILE A 409 12.99 -18.36 -12.52
N LEU A 410 13.39 -18.49 -11.25
CA LEU A 410 13.60 -19.79 -10.58
C LEU A 410 12.32 -20.60 -10.34
N LEU A 411 11.14 -20.00 -10.54
CA LEU A 411 9.83 -20.66 -10.39
C LEU A 411 9.00 -20.67 -11.69
N LEU A 412 9.47 -20.05 -12.78
CA LEU A 412 8.74 -19.89 -14.04
C LEU A 412 7.31 -19.34 -13.86
N ASN A 413 7.15 -18.33 -12.99
CA ASN A 413 5.85 -17.75 -12.64
C ASN A 413 5.16 -17.07 -13.84
N THR A 414 3.85 -17.27 -14.02
CA THR A 414 3.11 -16.70 -15.17
C THR A 414 3.10 -15.16 -15.22
N LEU A 415 3.66 -14.63 -16.30
CA LEU A 415 3.78 -13.19 -16.60
C LEU A 415 2.43 -12.52 -16.86
N GLN A 416 1.41 -13.29 -17.28
CA GLN A 416 0.05 -12.83 -17.55
C GLN A 416 -0.58 -12.04 -16.37
N THR A 417 -0.14 -12.34 -15.15
CA THR A 417 -0.73 -11.81 -13.92
C THR A 417 -0.25 -10.40 -13.52
N GLY A 418 0.54 -9.72 -14.36
CA GLY A 418 1.03 -8.36 -14.08
C GLY A 418 2.07 -8.22 -12.96
N SER A 419 2.17 -9.25 -12.12
CA SER A 419 2.64 -9.15 -10.74
C SER A 419 4.13 -8.82 -10.61
N LEU A 420 4.95 -9.28 -11.55
CA LEU A 420 6.37 -8.95 -11.63
C LEU A 420 6.63 -7.43 -11.67
N LEU A 421 5.76 -6.67 -12.35
CA LEU A 421 5.88 -5.20 -12.43
C LEU A 421 5.66 -4.53 -11.07
N ARG A 422 4.78 -5.09 -10.24
CA ARG A 422 4.56 -4.61 -8.86
C ARG A 422 5.83 -4.83 -8.04
N TYR A 423 6.41 -6.02 -8.16
CA TYR A 423 7.57 -6.45 -7.40
C TYR A 423 8.88 -5.70 -7.69
N VAL A 424 9.06 -5.13 -8.88
CA VAL A 424 10.20 -4.24 -9.18
C VAL A 424 10.00 -2.79 -8.68
N THR A 425 8.79 -2.41 -8.24
CA THR A 425 8.52 -1.05 -7.72
C THR A 425 9.03 -0.81 -6.30
N THR A 426 9.44 -1.87 -5.61
CA THR A 426 9.88 -1.93 -4.20
C THR A 426 11.03 -0.99 -3.80
N VAL A 427 11.67 -0.31 -4.77
CA VAL A 427 12.78 0.63 -4.59
C VAL A 427 12.53 2.00 -5.26
N PHE A 428 11.33 2.27 -5.78
CA PHE A 428 11.07 3.42 -6.68
C PHE A 428 11.42 4.79 -6.11
N TYR A 429 11.03 5.06 -4.86
CA TYR A 429 11.37 6.32 -4.20
C TYR A 429 12.87 6.42 -3.85
N ALA A 430 13.58 5.29 -3.71
CA ALA A 430 15.02 5.28 -3.44
C ALA A 430 15.89 5.60 -4.67
N PHE A 431 15.41 5.34 -5.90
CA PHE A 431 16.19 5.59 -7.12
C PHE A 431 16.55 7.07 -7.33
N PRO A 432 15.62 8.05 -7.25
CA PRO A 432 15.96 9.46 -7.40
C PRO A 432 16.95 9.98 -6.35
N MET A 433 17.03 9.35 -5.17
CA MET A 433 18.01 9.71 -4.13
C MET A 433 19.45 9.48 -4.60
N LEU A 434 19.69 8.52 -5.51
CA LEU A 434 21.03 8.25 -6.06
C LEU A 434 21.63 9.44 -6.85
N LEU A 435 20.80 10.37 -7.33
CA LEU A 435 21.29 11.65 -7.88
C LEU A 435 22.09 12.45 -6.84
N GLY A 436 21.94 12.19 -5.55
CA GLY A 436 22.74 12.78 -4.49
C GLY A 436 24.24 12.45 -4.55
N PHE A 437 24.62 11.35 -5.21
CA PHE A 437 26.04 11.04 -5.49
C PHE A 437 26.57 11.75 -6.74
N SER A 438 25.72 12.35 -7.56
CA SER A 438 26.13 13.06 -8.77
C SER A 438 26.73 14.44 -8.42
N GLN A 439 27.99 14.68 -8.80
CA GLN A 439 28.68 15.95 -8.52
C GLN A 439 28.25 17.09 -9.48
N ILE A 440 26.97 17.15 -9.84
CA ILE A 440 26.42 18.06 -10.85
C ILE A 440 26.33 19.49 -10.29
N ARG A 441 27.42 20.24 -10.45
CA ARG A 441 27.52 21.67 -10.15
C ARG A 441 27.26 22.50 -11.41
N ILE A 442 25.99 22.60 -11.83
CA ILE A 442 25.58 23.50 -12.91
C ILE A 442 25.41 24.92 -12.34
N PRO A 443 26.09 25.96 -12.89
CA PRO A 443 25.95 27.34 -12.41
C PRO A 443 24.53 27.89 -12.62
N THR A 444 23.90 28.37 -11.54
CA THR A 444 22.49 28.79 -11.46
C THR A 444 22.30 30.29 -11.70
N HIS A 445 22.75 30.81 -12.84
CA HIS A 445 22.55 32.20 -13.25
C HIS A 445 21.79 32.31 -14.57
N GLY A 446 21.00 33.38 -14.72
CA GLY A 446 20.20 33.66 -15.92
C GLY A 446 19.20 32.56 -16.26
N PHE A 447 19.07 32.24 -17.55
CA PHE A 447 18.18 31.21 -18.11
C PHE A 447 18.24 29.85 -17.40
N ARG A 448 19.40 29.48 -16.82
CA ARG A 448 19.58 28.22 -16.07
C ARG A 448 18.80 28.16 -14.75
N ALA A 449 18.41 29.30 -14.18
CA ALA A 449 17.52 29.33 -13.02
C ALA A 449 16.08 28.91 -13.38
N TRP A 450 15.59 29.31 -14.56
CA TRP A 450 14.24 28.95 -15.03
C TRP A 450 14.07 27.44 -15.20
N LEU A 451 15.12 26.73 -15.67
CA LEU A 451 15.16 25.27 -15.73
C LEU A 451 14.90 24.58 -14.36
N THR A 452 15.21 25.24 -13.24
CA THR A 452 14.96 24.68 -11.90
C THR A 452 13.48 24.74 -11.47
N HIS A 453 12.67 25.48 -12.20
CA HIS A 453 11.21 25.45 -12.08
C HIS A 453 10.60 24.65 -13.23
N LEU A 454 11.18 24.68 -14.43
CA LEU A 454 10.65 24.00 -15.60
C LEU A 454 10.50 22.48 -15.43
N PHE A 455 11.52 21.77 -14.92
CA PHE A 455 11.43 20.30 -14.85
C PHE A 455 10.31 19.80 -13.92
N PRO A 456 10.13 20.34 -12.68
CA PRO A 456 8.97 20.00 -11.86
C PRO A 456 7.64 20.52 -12.44
N SER A 457 7.60 21.69 -13.10
CA SER A 457 6.40 22.18 -13.80
C SER A 457 5.93 21.16 -14.84
N ILE A 458 6.80 20.80 -15.79
CA ILE A 458 6.46 19.91 -16.90
C ILE A 458 6.10 18.51 -16.37
N ALA A 459 6.86 17.97 -15.41
CA ALA A 459 6.54 16.67 -14.82
C ALA A 459 5.19 16.68 -14.09
N THR A 460 4.85 17.76 -13.36
CA THR A 460 3.52 17.89 -12.72
C THR A 460 2.41 18.04 -13.75
N ILE A 461 2.58 18.90 -14.76
CA ILE A 461 1.57 19.15 -15.80
C ILE A 461 1.30 17.88 -16.61
N ILE A 462 2.35 17.18 -17.07
CA ILE A 462 2.20 15.90 -17.79
C ILE A 462 1.64 14.83 -16.86
N GLY A 463 2.11 14.73 -15.61
CA GLY A 463 1.63 13.70 -14.68
C GLY A 463 0.17 13.87 -14.28
N VAL A 464 -0.25 15.09 -13.98
CA VAL A 464 -1.67 15.43 -13.72
C VAL A 464 -2.50 15.28 -14.99
N GLY A 465 -1.97 15.67 -16.16
CA GLY A 465 -2.63 15.48 -17.45
C GLY A 465 -2.85 14.00 -17.80
N LEU A 466 -1.86 13.13 -17.56
CA LEU A 466 -2.00 11.68 -17.76
C LEU A 466 -2.96 11.05 -16.76
N VAL A 467 -2.94 11.48 -15.49
CA VAL A 467 -3.92 11.07 -14.48
C VAL A 467 -5.34 11.45 -14.91
N PHE A 468 -5.59 12.66 -15.40
CA PHE A 468 -6.91 13.06 -15.91
C PHE A 468 -7.27 12.47 -17.28
N PHE A 469 -6.29 12.07 -18.10
CA PHE A 469 -6.52 11.38 -19.37
C PHE A 469 -6.97 9.93 -19.15
N TRP A 470 -6.35 9.22 -18.20
CA TRP A 470 -6.81 7.88 -17.78
C TRP A 470 -8.08 7.93 -16.92
N PHE A 471 -8.31 9.03 -16.19
CA PHE A 471 -9.45 9.21 -15.29
C PHE A 471 -10.08 10.61 -15.45
N PRO A 472 -11.00 10.80 -16.42
CA PRO A 472 -11.62 12.11 -16.70
C PRO A 472 -12.20 12.83 -15.47
N PRO A 473 -12.11 14.16 -15.37
CA PRO A 473 -12.55 14.90 -14.18
C PRO A 473 -14.07 14.90 -13.95
N GLU A 474 -14.86 14.43 -14.91
CA GLU A 474 -16.31 14.62 -15.02
C GLU A 474 -17.16 13.78 -14.05
N MET A 475 -16.64 12.68 -13.49
CA MET A 475 -17.44 11.86 -12.55
C MET A 475 -17.72 12.59 -11.22
N PRO A 476 -18.92 12.46 -10.64
CA PRO A 476 -19.18 12.94 -9.28
C PRO A 476 -18.37 12.13 -8.26
N SER A 477 -17.98 12.75 -7.15
CA SER A 477 -17.30 12.04 -6.06
C SER A 477 -18.27 11.12 -5.31
N HIS A 478 -17.88 9.88 -5.06
CA HIS A 478 -18.74 8.88 -4.41
C HIS A 478 -18.58 8.87 -2.88
N ASN A 479 -19.67 8.63 -2.15
CA ASN A 479 -19.70 8.77 -0.68
C ASN A 479 -19.12 7.55 0.08
N GLY A 480 -18.53 6.60 -0.66
CA GLY A 480 -18.01 5.32 -0.16
C GLY A 480 -19.00 4.16 -0.19
N SER A 481 -20.29 4.40 -0.47
CA SER A 481 -21.26 3.34 -0.75
C SER A 481 -21.13 2.82 -2.18
N TYR A 482 -21.25 1.50 -2.38
CA TYR A 482 -21.34 0.88 -3.71
C TYR A 482 -22.48 1.48 -4.53
N LEU A 483 -23.58 1.87 -3.87
CA LEU A 483 -24.75 2.52 -4.48
C LEU A 483 -24.43 3.84 -5.20
N SER A 484 -23.25 4.43 -4.95
CA SER A 484 -22.81 5.70 -5.55
C SER A 484 -21.72 5.55 -6.62
N ALA A 485 -21.36 4.33 -7.04
CA ALA A 485 -20.36 4.09 -8.07
C ALA A 485 -20.98 3.99 -9.49
N ARG A 486 -20.36 4.61 -10.50
CA ARG A 486 -20.92 4.64 -11.87
C ARG A 486 -21.12 3.25 -12.48
N TRP A 487 -20.15 2.34 -12.31
CA TRP A 487 -20.23 0.98 -12.84
C TRP A 487 -21.28 0.12 -12.11
N GLN A 488 -21.65 0.51 -10.88
CA GLN A 488 -22.74 -0.12 -10.13
C GLN A 488 -24.12 0.43 -10.52
N LYS A 489 -24.21 1.60 -11.17
CA LYS A 489 -25.48 2.26 -11.51
C LYS A 489 -26.53 1.32 -12.17
N PRO A 490 -26.20 0.44 -13.15
CA PRO A 490 -27.19 -0.44 -13.76
C PRO A 490 -27.83 -1.40 -12.76
N PHE A 491 -27.03 -2.00 -11.88
CA PHE A 491 -27.50 -2.90 -10.83
C PHE A 491 -28.26 -2.15 -9.72
N VAL A 492 -27.79 -0.95 -9.36
CA VAL A 492 -28.42 -0.11 -8.33
C VAL A 492 -29.81 0.36 -8.78
N VAL A 493 -29.97 0.81 -10.03
CA VAL A 493 -31.28 1.20 -10.59
C VAL A 493 -32.25 0.01 -10.57
N ARG A 494 -31.81 -1.18 -10.99
CA ARG A 494 -32.61 -2.41 -10.91
C ARG A 494 -33.00 -2.75 -9.47
N ALA A 495 -32.04 -2.73 -8.54
CA ALA A 495 -32.30 -3.01 -7.12
C ALA A 495 -33.22 -1.96 -6.46
N GLN A 496 -33.18 -0.70 -6.89
CA GLN A 496 -34.10 0.35 -6.44
C GLN A 496 -35.51 0.11 -6.97
N ALA A 497 -35.67 -0.15 -8.27
CA ALA A 497 -36.99 -0.44 -8.87
C ALA A 497 -37.61 -1.74 -8.28
N VAL A 498 -36.79 -2.75 -7.95
CA VAL A 498 -37.25 -3.91 -7.17
C VAL A 498 -37.63 -3.54 -5.73
N ARG A 499 -36.85 -2.70 -5.04
CA ARG A 499 -37.20 -2.25 -3.67
C ARG A 499 -38.51 -1.44 -3.65
N GLU A 500 -38.74 -0.62 -4.67
CA GLU A 500 -39.99 0.12 -4.85
C GLU A 500 -41.19 -0.80 -5.15
N ALA A 501 -40.98 -1.92 -5.85
CA ALA A 501 -42.01 -2.92 -6.13
C ALA A 501 -42.36 -3.84 -4.93
N ILE A 502 -41.41 -4.15 -4.04
CA ILE A 502 -41.65 -4.99 -2.85
C ILE A 502 -42.14 -4.20 -1.63
N GLY A 503 -41.82 -2.91 -1.54
CA GLY A 503 -42.17 -2.05 -0.40
C GLY A 503 -41.25 -2.27 0.81
N GLU A 504 -41.78 -2.79 1.92
CA GLU A 504 -41.00 -3.08 3.12
C GLU A 504 -40.32 -4.46 3.03
N GLY A 505 -39.05 -4.50 3.45
CA GLY A 505 -38.21 -5.69 3.43
C GLY A 505 -36.76 -5.36 3.09
N SER A 506 -35.88 -6.29 3.47
CA SER A 506 -34.48 -6.31 3.06
C SER A 506 -34.33 -7.10 1.74
N LEU A 507 -33.53 -6.57 0.84
CA LEU A 507 -33.29 -7.15 -0.48
C LEU A 507 -31.85 -7.67 -0.58
N MET A 508 -31.67 -8.71 -1.37
CA MET A 508 -30.38 -9.20 -1.84
C MET A 508 -30.49 -9.43 -3.34
N LEU A 509 -30.11 -8.44 -4.16
CA LEU A 509 -29.79 -8.73 -5.55
C LEU A 509 -28.61 -9.73 -5.59
N VAL A 510 -28.59 -10.57 -6.62
CA VAL A 510 -27.67 -11.66 -6.92
C VAL A 510 -27.45 -11.63 -8.45
N SER A 511 -26.22 -11.50 -8.92
CA SER A 511 -25.97 -11.46 -10.38
C SER A 511 -24.61 -12.05 -10.72
N VAL A 512 -24.57 -12.98 -11.69
CA VAL A 512 -23.32 -13.56 -12.17
C VAL A 512 -22.56 -12.52 -13.01
N LEU A 513 -21.30 -12.29 -12.64
CA LEU A 513 -20.31 -11.72 -13.56
C LEU A 513 -19.47 -12.86 -14.09
N GLU A 514 -19.67 -13.23 -15.36
CA GLU A 514 -18.75 -14.08 -16.11
C GLU A 514 -17.42 -13.35 -16.32
N THR A 515 -16.53 -13.46 -15.35
CA THR A 515 -15.14 -13.01 -15.52
C THR A 515 -14.30 -14.17 -16.04
N GLY A 516 -13.63 -13.98 -17.17
CA GLY A 516 -12.38 -14.70 -17.46
C GLY A 516 -11.36 -14.46 -16.33
N LYS A 517 -10.28 -15.26 -16.30
CA LYS A 517 -9.28 -15.22 -15.22
C LYS A 517 -8.55 -13.86 -15.19
N ILE A 518 -8.93 -13.00 -14.24
CA ILE A 518 -8.49 -11.59 -14.14
C ILE A 518 -7.45 -11.39 -13.00
N SER A 519 -7.22 -12.36 -12.12
CA SER A 519 -6.20 -12.24 -11.06
C SER A 519 -5.55 -13.57 -10.64
N ASN A 520 -4.46 -13.46 -9.85
CA ASN A 520 -3.60 -14.56 -9.41
C ASN A 520 -4.26 -15.64 -8.53
N GLU A 521 -5.32 -15.28 -7.81
CA GLU A 521 -5.81 -16.01 -6.62
C GLU A 521 -7.32 -16.29 -6.76
N GLN A 522 -7.73 -16.81 -7.93
CA GLN A 522 -9.13 -17.17 -8.21
C GLN A 522 -9.27 -18.67 -8.46
N TYR A 523 -10.08 -19.29 -7.61
CA TYR A 523 -10.75 -20.56 -7.89
C TYR A 523 -11.96 -20.28 -8.82
N ASP A 524 -12.43 -21.30 -9.52
CA ASP A 524 -13.62 -21.17 -10.36
C ASP A 524 -14.88 -21.07 -9.46
N GLY A 525 -15.72 -20.07 -9.68
CA GLY A 525 -16.84 -19.73 -8.79
C GLY A 525 -17.56 -18.42 -9.18
N TYR A 526 -18.76 -18.21 -8.64
CA TYR A 526 -19.64 -17.13 -9.04
C TYR A 526 -19.33 -15.83 -8.30
N CYS A 527 -19.10 -14.73 -9.03
CA CYS A 527 -19.39 -13.41 -8.48
C CYS A 527 -20.89 -13.35 -8.18
N ILE A 528 -21.25 -12.96 -6.97
CA ILE A 528 -22.61 -12.59 -6.59
C ILE A 528 -22.56 -11.11 -6.20
N ASN A 529 -23.28 -10.26 -6.93
CA ASN A 529 -23.39 -8.85 -6.57
C ASN A 529 -24.57 -8.65 -5.60
N TYR A 530 -24.28 -8.42 -4.31
CA TYR A 530 -25.24 -8.23 -3.23
C TYR A 530 -25.61 -6.75 -3.06
N TYR A 531 -26.89 -6.43 -2.89
CA TYR A 531 -27.34 -5.05 -2.64
C TYR A 531 -28.57 -5.00 -1.74
N LEU A 532 -28.56 -4.05 -0.80
CA LEU A 532 -29.72 -3.55 -0.02
C LEU A 532 -30.25 -4.42 1.13
N SER A 533 -29.35 -5.03 1.93
CA SER A 533 -29.65 -5.20 3.36
C SER A 533 -29.23 -3.95 4.13
N ASP A 534 -30.00 -3.52 5.13
CA ASP A 534 -29.72 -2.27 5.85
C ASP A 534 -28.50 -2.37 6.81
N HIS A 535 -27.78 -3.49 6.75
CA HIS A 535 -26.50 -3.73 7.43
C HIS A 535 -25.30 -3.87 6.46
N VAL A 536 -25.54 -4.00 5.15
CA VAL A 536 -24.49 -4.18 4.12
C VAL A 536 -24.74 -3.21 2.96
N THR A 537 -23.87 -2.19 2.83
CA THR A 537 -24.00 -1.10 1.83
C THR A 537 -23.64 -1.50 0.38
N GLY A 538 -23.98 -2.73 -0.02
CA GLY A 538 -23.74 -3.35 -1.33
C GLY A 538 -22.36 -4.00 -1.50
N GLY A 539 -22.18 -4.74 -2.60
CA GLY A 539 -20.89 -5.24 -3.06
C GLY A 539 -20.92 -6.30 -4.18
N THR A 540 -19.77 -6.53 -4.81
CA THR A 540 -19.43 -7.74 -5.61
C THR A 540 -18.60 -8.69 -4.74
N TYR A 541 -19.16 -9.82 -4.32
CA TYR A 541 -18.59 -10.81 -3.37
C TYR A 541 -18.70 -12.21 -4.04
N ARG A 542 -17.65 -13.04 -4.01
CA ARG A 542 -17.60 -14.39 -4.58
C ARG A 542 -17.82 -15.43 -3.51
N GLU A 543 -18.68 -16.37 -3.83
CA GLU A 543 -18.87 -17.58 -3.04
C GLU A 543 -19.00 -18.76 -3.99
N HIS A 544 -18.58 -19.94 -3.53
CA HIS A 544 -18.97 -21.17 -4.19
C HIS A 544 -20.47 -21.39 -3.94
N LEU A 545 -21.18 -21.99 -4.89
CA LEU A 545 -22.64 -22.16 -4.81
C LEU A 545 -23.07 -22.99 -3.59
N GLU A 546 -22.15 -23.79 -3.05
CA GLU A 546 -22.28 -24.57 -1.82
C GLU A 546 -22.13 -23.77 -0.51
N ASP A 547 -21.44 -22.62 -0.51
CA ASP A 547 -21.31 -21.71 0.65
C ASP A 547 -22.49 -20.73 0.77
N PHE A 548 -23.08 -20.34 -0.38
CA PHE A 548 -24.18 -19.39 -0.48
C PHE A 548 -25.39 -19.68 0.45
N PRO A 549 -25.80 -20.93 0.72
CA PRO A 549 -26.79 -21.25 1.77
C PRO A 549 -26.43 -20.75 3.16
N ALA A 550 -25.17 -20.82 3.57
CA ALA A 550 -24.73 -20.29 4.85
C ALA A 550 -24.73 -18.75 4.83
N ARG A 551 -24.38 -18.16 3.67
CA ARG A 551 -24.39 -16.71 3.51
C ARG A 551 -25.79 -16.11 3.59
N LEU A 552 -26.77 -16.69 2.90
CA LEU A 552 -28.18 -16.31 2.98
C LEU A 552 -28.68 -16.28 4.43
N ARG A 553 -28.33 -17.29 5.23
CA ARG A 553 -28.67 -17.33 6.68
C ARG A 553 -27.98 -16.24 7.49
N SER A 554 -26.75 -15.86 7.15
CA SER A 554 -26.00 -14.82 7.87
C SER A 554 -26.41 -13.38 7.55
N VAL A 555 -26.92 -13.13 6.34
CA VAL A 555 -27.45 -11.82 5.92
C VAL A 555 -28.94 -11.70 6.20
N ALA A 556 -29.66 -12.83 6.20
CA ALA A 556 -31.09 -12.97 6.45
C ALA A 556 -31.98 -12.00 5.61
N PRO A 557 -31.86 -11.98 4.27
CA PRO A 557 -32.70 -11.14 3.43
C PRO A 557 -34.16 -11.66 3.40
N ASP A 558 -35.13 -10.75 3.29
CA ASP A 558 -36.54 -11.11 3.04
C ASP A 558 -36.76 -11.52 1.57
N TYR A 559 -36.03 -10.89 0.65
CA TYR A 559 -36.12 -11.11 -0.79
C TYR A 559 -34.75 -11.26 -1.45
N VAL A 560 -34.66 -12.13 -2.46
CA VAL A 560 -33.50 -12.30 -3.34
C VAL A 560 -33.90 -12.02 -4.78
N PHE A 561 -33.17 -11.14 -5.46
CA PHE A 561 -33.41 -10.81 -6.87
C PHE A 561 -32.24 -11.31 -7.73
N VAL A 562 -32.47 -12.34 -8.54
CA VAL A 562 -31.45 -12.96 -9.39
C VAL A 562 -31.48 -12.29 -10.77
N THR A 563 -30.35 -11.80 -11.29
CA THR A 563 -30.28 -11.27 -12.67
C THR A 563 -29.26 -12.03 -13.51
N LYS A 564 -29.66 -12.40 -14.73
CA LYS A 564 -28.88 -13.19 -15.71
C LYS A 564 -28.07 -14.33 -15.05
N PRO A 565 -28.72 -15.32 -14.43
CA PRO A 565 -28.03 -16.43 -13.81
C PRO A 565 -27.40 -17.35 -14.86
N HIS A 566 -26.15 -17.75 -14.64
CA HIS A 566 -25.56 -18.92 -15.29
C HIS A 566 -26.31 -20.20 -14.87
N ALA A 567 -26.29 -21.22 -15.72
CA ALA A 567 -27.15 -22.41 -15.61
C ALA A 567 -27.18 -23.10 -14.22
N GLU A 568 -26.06 -23.18 -13.50
CA GLU A 568 -26.02 -23.80 -12.16
C GLU A 568 -26.74 -22.94 -11.10
N LEU A 569 -26.61 -21.61 -11.19
CA LEU A 569 -27.31 -20.68 -10.30
C LEU A 569 -28.81 -20.66 -10.63
N ALA A 570 -29.15 -20.72 -11.93
CA ALA A 570 -30.54 -20.88 -12.38
C ALA A 570 -31.16 -22.16 -11.80
N ALA A 571 -30.45 -23.29 -11.88
CA ALA A 571 -30.87 -24.56 -11.30
C ALA A 571 -31.05 -24.50 -9.77
N TYR A 572 -30.14 -23.83 -9.04
CA TYR A 572 -30.26 -23.64 -7.59
C TYR A 572 -31.53 -22.88 -7.18
N PHE A 573 -31.94 -21.87 -7.96
CA PHE A 573 -33.18 -21.12 -7.74
C PHE A 573 -34.43 -21.74 -8.41
N GLY A 574 -34.31 -22.93 -9.04
CA GLY A 574 -35.42 -23.58 -9.75
C GLY A 574 -35.90 -22.83 -10.99
N MET A 575 -35.04 -22.04 -11.61
CA MET A 575 -35.33 -21.24 -12.80
C MET A 575 -35.22 -22.10 -14.07
N ALA A 576 -36.19 -21.96 -14.97
CA ALA A 576 -36.21 -22.65 -16.26
C ALA A 576 -35.53 -21.84 -17.38
N ASP A 577 -35.14 -20.60 -17.08
CA ASP A 577 -34.80 -19.55 -18.01
C ASP A 577 -33.74 -18.59 -17.41
N GLU A 578 -32.78 -18.12 -18.22
CA GLU A 578 -31.71 -17.18 -17.81
C GLU A 578 -32.21 -15.71 -17.68
N GLN A 579 -33.49 -15.52 -17.38
CA GLN A 579 -34.10 -14.20 -17.18
C GLN A 579 -33.87 -13.69 -15.76
N ASP A 580 -34.18 -12.41 -15.51
CA ASP A 580 -34.13 -11.85 -14.17
C ASP A 580 -35.38 -12.26 -13.38
N ALA A 581 -35.24 -12.68 -12.11
CA ALA A 581 -36.33 -13.19 -11.29
C ALA A 581 -36.22 -12.79 -9.80
N LEU A 582 -37.35 -12.42 -9.20
CA LEU A 582 -37.45 -12.12 -7.77
C LEU A 582 -37.97 -13.34 -7.00
N PHE A 583 -37.40 -13.56 -5.82
CA PHE A 583 -37.81 -14.59 -4.86
C PHE A 583 -38.01 -13.98 -3.48
N ARG A 584 -39.03 -14.42 -2.73
CA ARG A 584 -39.07 -14.29 -1.27
C ARG A 584 -38.29 -15.46 -0.66
N VAL A 585 -37.53 -15.19 0.39
CA VAL A 585 -36.69 -16.19 1.08
C VAL A 585 -37.38 -16.66 2.36
N HIS A 586 -37.39 -17.98 2.57
CA HIS A 586 -37.84 -18.57 3.84
C HIS A 586 -36.67 -19.29 4.53
N LEU A 587 -36.27 -18.75 5.68
CA LEU A 587 -35.11 -19.19 6.47
C LEU A 587 -35.49 -20.35 7.42
N GLY A 588 -35.91 -21.49 6.86
CA GLY A 588 -36.20 -22.72 7.61
C GLY A 588 -34.95 -23.57 7.91
N GLU A 589 -35.15 -24.80 8.41
CA GLU A 589 -34.06 -25.80 8.45
C GLU A 589 -33.51 -26.06 7.04
N GLN A 590 -34.40 -26.12 6.04
CA GLN A 590 -34.08 -25.97 4.62
C GLN A 590 -34.39 -24.53 4.17
N LEU A 591 -33.58 -23.99 3.26
CA LEU A 591 -33.90 -22.75 2.55
C LEU A 591 -34.93 -23.05 1.47
N THR A 592 -35.96 -22.22 1.35
CA THR A 592 -36.91 -22.28 0.22
C THR A 592 -37.17 -20.89 -0.35
N PHE A 593 -37.52 -20.85 -1.63
CA PHE A 593 -37.66 -19.64 -2.43
C PHE A 593 -39.05 -19.61 -3.10
N GLU A 594 -39.85 -18.59 -2.81
CA GLU A 594 -41.13 -18.34 -3.47
C GLU A 594 -40.92 -17.33 -4.61
N ARG A 595 -41.06 -17.73 -5.89
CA ARG A 595 -40.90 -16.80 -7.04
C ARG A 595 -42.00 -15.75 -7.00
N VAL A 596 -41.62 -14.49 -6.78
CA VAL A 596 -42.52 -13.33 -6.75
C VAL A 596 -42.71 -12.84 -8.18
N ALA A 597 -43.96 -12.55 -8.57
CA ALA A 597 -44.26 -11.95 -9.86
C ALA A 597 -43.77 -10.49 -9.89
N LEU A 598 -42.63 -10.26 -10.52
CA LEU A 598 -42.14 -8.91 -10.84
C LEU A 598 -42.64 -8.54 -12.25
N ASN A 599 -43.37 -7.43 -12.39
CA ASN A 599 -43.65 -6.91 -13.73
C ASN A 599 -42.40 -6.17 -14.25
N THR A 600 -41.67 -6.79 -15.18
CA THR A 600 -40.41 -6.26 -15.73
C THR A 600 -40.59 -5.30 -16.90
N GLU A 601 -41.82 -5.01 -17.33
CA GLU A 601 -42.09 -3.97 -18.33
C GLU A 601 -41.60 -2.59 -17.82
N GLY A 602 -40.58 -2.03 -18.48
CA GLY A 602 -39.90 -0.79 -18.08
C GLY A 602 -38.59 -0.97 -17.28
N PHE A 603 -38.22 -2.18 -16.84
CA PHE A 603 -36.93 -2.44 -16.17
C PHE A 603 -35.73 -2.52 -17.14
N TYR A 604 -35.99 -2.49 -18.45
CA TYR A 604 -35.00 -2.73 -19.52
C TYR A 604 -34.85 -1.56 -20.51
N ASP A 605 -35.31 -0.35 -20.17
CA ASP A 605 -35.01 0.84 -20.96
C ASP A 605 -33.50 1.14 -20.90
N ASP A 606 -32.83 1.01 -22.05
CA ASP A 606 -31.37 0.84 -22.17
C ASP A 606 -30.61 2.20 -22.09
N PRO A 607 -29.58 2.37 -21.22
CA PRO A 607 -28.90 3.67 -20.97
C PRO A 607 -27.49 3.84 -21.58
#